data_AF-A0A350RKE3-F1
#
_entry.id   AF-A0A350RKE3-F1
#
_cell.length_a   1.000
_cell.length_b   1.000
_cell.length_c   1.000
_cell.angle_alpha   90.00
_cell.angle_beta   90.00
_cell.angle_gamma   90.00
#
_symmetry.space_group_name_H-M   'P 1'
#
loop_
_entity.id
_entity.type
_entity.pdbx_description
1 polymer ?
#
loop_
_entity_poly.entity_id
_entity_poly.type
_entity_poly.pdbx_seq_one_letter_code
_entity_poly.pdbx_strand_id
1 'polypeptide(L)' 'MSEHNYDIEFFWDPICPFAWVTSRWVEKVALQTDYSVDWRFISLRILNKDKNYETDFPSGYEQGHTAGLRFLRAAAHV' A
#
# COMPACT_ATOMS: atom_id res chain seq x y z
N MET A 1 -14.31 -18.72 -2.64
CA MET A 1 -13.73 -17.35 -2.69
C MET A 1 -14.89 -16.46 -3.09
N SER A 2 -15.33 -15.59 -2.19
CA SER A 2 -16.57 -14.82 -2.32
C SER A 2 -16.53 -13.92 -3.55
N GLU A 3 -17.53 -14.02 -4.43
CA GLU A 3 -17.81 -13.04 -5.49
C GLU A 3 -18.32 -11.73 -4.89
N HIS A 4 -17.45 -11.00 -4.20
CA HIS A 4 -17.65 -9.58 -3.99
C HIS A 4 -16.88 -8.87 -5.10
N ASN A 5 -17.60 -8.40 -6.10
CA ASN A 5 -17.03 -7.58 -7.15
C ASN A 5 -16.92 -6.16 -6.59
N TYR A 6 -15.74 -5.81 -6.08
CA TYR A 6 -15.46 -4.45 -5.67
C TYR A 6 -15.25 -3.58 -6.91
N ASP A 7 -15.74 -2.35 -6.88
CA ASP A 7 -15.54 -1.40 -7.98
C ASP A 7 -14.09 -0.93 -8.06
N ILE A 8 -13.40 -0.88 -6.91
CA ILE A 8 -12.01 -0.43 -6.77
C ILE A 8 -11.24 -1.38 -5.87
N GLU A 9 -10.15 -1.97 -6.38
CA GLU A 9 -9.12 -2.60 -5.57
C GLU A 9 -8.00 -1.60 -5.29
N PHE A 10 -7.86 -1.17 -4.04
CA PHE A 10 -6.84 -0.20 -3.64
C PHE A 10 -5.69 -0.86 -2.88
N PHE A 11 -4.53 -0.95 -3.54
CA PHE A 11 -3.31 -1.50 -2.96
C PHE A 11 -2.50 -0.41 -2.26
N TRP A 12 -2.16 -0.64 -0.98
CA TRP A 12 -1.45 0.36 -0.18
C TRP A 12 -0.27 -0.21 0.62
N ASP A 13 0.79 0.59 0.71
CA ASP A 13 1.92 0.45 1.63
C ASP A 13 1.97 1.74 2.48
N PRO A 14 2.04 1.66 3.83
CA PRO A 14 2.05 2.84 4.70
C PRO A 14 3.21 3.80 4.46
N ILE A 15 4.32 3.34 3.88
CA ILE A 15 5.48 4.21 3.60
C ILE A 15 5.39 4.90 2.24
N CYS A 16 4.48 4.47 1.36
CA CYS A 16 4.35 5.04 0.03
C CYS A 16 3.62 6.39 0.08
N PRO A 17 4.28 7.52 -0.24
CA PRO A 17 3.63 8.83 -0.17
C PRO A 17 2.51 8.97 -1.21
N PHE A 18 2.66 8.32 -2.37
CA PHE A 18 1.64 8.33 -3.41
C PHE A 18 0.40 7.55 -2.99
N ALA A 19 0.57 6.34 -2.44
CA ALA A 19 -0.56 5.57 -1.91
C ALA A 19 -1.28 6.31 -0.78
N TRP A 20 -0.55 7.06 0.07
CA TRP A 20 -1.17 7.91 1.09
C TRP A 20 -2.04 9.01 0.48
N VAL A 21 -1.52 9.80 -0.47
CA VAL A 21 -2.32 10.87 -1.09
C VAL A 21 -3.54 10.29 -1.82
N THR A 22 -3.34 9.20 -2.55
CA THR A 22 -4.44 8.54 -3.28
C THR A 22 -5.46 7.92 -2.33
N SER A 23 -5.08 7.36 -1.17
CA SER A 23 -6.05 6.80 -0.22
C SER A 23 -6.99 7.88 0.32
N ARG A 24 -6.46 9.07 0.64
CA ARG A 24 -7.28 10.22 1.07
C ARG A 24 -8.26 10.67 -0.01
N TRP A 25 -7.90 10.53 -1.29
CA TRP A 25 -8.79 10.82 -2.40
C TRP A 25 -9.83 9.72 -2.60
N VAL A 26 -9.44 8.45 -2.57
CA VAL A 26 -10.35 7.30 -2.66
C VAL A 26 -11.42 7.34 -1.58
N GLU A 27 -11.05 7.64 -0.33
CA GLU A 27 -12.02 7.86 0.75
C GLU A 27 -13.05 8.95 0.41
N LYS A 28 -12.61 10.09 -0.15
CA LYS A 28 -13.52 11.18 -0.54
C LYS A 28 -14.44 10.80 -1.69
N VAL A 29 -13.94 10.06 -2.68
CA VAL A 29 -14.74 9.59 -3.83
C VAL A 29 -15.78 8.57 -3.37
N ALA A 30 -15.39 7.62 -2.52
CA ALA A 30 -16.31 6.62 -1.97
C ALA A 30 -17.44 7.26 -1.14
N LEU A 31 -17.21 8.41 -0.49
CA LEU A 31 -18.26 9.16 0.20
C LEU A 31 -19.24 9.90 -0.73
N GLN A 32 -18.88 10.10 -2.00
CA GLN A 32 -19.64 10.85 -3.00
C GLN A 32 -20.26 9.95 -4.07
N THR A 33 -20.02 8.64 -3.99
CA THR A 33 -20.41 7.62 -4.97
C THR A 33 -20.89 6.37 -4.24
N ASP A 34 -21.44 5.42 -4.97
CA ASP A 34 -21.79 4.10 -4.43
C ASP A 34 -20.66 3.06 -4.65
N TYR A 35 -19.43 3.52 -4.94
CA TYR A 35 -18.32 2.61 -5.19
C TYR A 35 -17.90 1.87 -3.92
N SER A 36 -17.81 0.56 -4.05
CA SER A 36 -17.24 -0.35 -3.06
C SER A 36 -15.72 -0.45 -3.24
N VAL A 37 -14.97 -0.32 -2.14
CA VAL A 37 -13.50 -0.35 -2.16
C VAL A 37 -12.99 -1.57 -1.40
N ASP A 38 -12.15 -2.36 -2.05
CA ASP A 38 -11.36 -3.41 -1.45
C ASP A 38 -9.98 -2.87 -1.06
N TRP A 39 -9.65 -2.86 0.22
CA TRP A 39 -8.39 -2.35 0.72
C TRP A 39 -7.37 -3.50 0.84
N ARG A 40 -6.32 -3.44 0.02
CA ARG A 40 -5.34 -4.52 -0.08
C ARG A 40 -3.95 -4.06 0.26
N PHE A 41 -3.17 -4.94 0.88
CA PHE A 41 -1.78 -4.66 1.16
C PHE A 41 -0.91 -4.84 -0.09
N ILE A 42 0.05 -3.94 -0.25
CA ILE A 42 1.24 -4.14 -1.09
C ILE A 42 2.46 -3.76 -0.25
N SER A 43 3.58 -4.45 -0.42
CA SER A 43 4.83 -4.09 0.26
C SER A 43 5.88 -3.62 -0.74
N LEU A 44 6.35 -2.38 -0.60
CA LEU A 44 7.46 -1.85 -1.39
C LEU A 44 8.76 -2.60 -1.15
N ARG A 45 8.96 -3.16 0.07
CA ARG A 45 10.11 -4.02 0.36
C ARG A 45 10.07 -5.30 -0.47
N ILE A 46 8.91 -5.93 -0.60
CA ILE A 46 8.74 -7.15 -1.39
C ILE A 46 8.77 -6.84 -2.89
N LEU A 47 8.08 -5.78 -3.32
CA LEU A 47 8.04 -5.33 -4.72
C LEU A 47 9.45 -5.07 -5.26
N ASN A 48 10.31 -4.46 -4.45
CA ASN A 48 11.68 -4.10 -4.82
C ASN A 48 12.73 -5.09 -4.31
N LYS A 49 12.36 -6.35 -4.03
CA LYS A 49 13.29 -7.35 -3.46
C LYS A 49 14.52 -7.64 -4.33
N ASP A 50 14.38 -7.46 -5.64
CA ASP A 50 15.43 -7.77 -6.63
C ASP A 50 16.26 -6.53 -7.04
N LYS A 51 16.03 -5.39 -6.37
CA LYS A 51 16.77 -4.14 -6.58
C LYS A 51 17.93 -4.01 -5.60
N ASN A 52 18.99 -3.31 -6.01
CA ASN A 52 20.08 -2.99 -5.12
C ASN A 52 19.81 -1.67 -4.39
N TYR A 53 19.55 -1.72 -3.08
CA TYR A 53 19.23 -0.54 -2.28
C TYR A 53 20.40 0.45 -2.12
N GLU A 54 21.63 0.03 -2.35
CA GLU A 54 22.81 0.89 -2.27
C GLU A 54 22.98 1.75 -3.53
N THR A 55 22.53 1.25 -4.69
CA THR A 55 22.76 1.90 -5.99
C THR A 55 21.50 2.43 -6.65
N ASP A 56 20.36 1.76 -6.44
CA ASP A 56 19.11 2.03 -7.17
C ASP A 56 18.20 3.01 -6.42
N PHE A 57 18.48 3.29 -5.14
CA PHE A 57 17.66 4.13 -4.28
C PHE A 57 18.48 5.17 -3.49
N PRO A 58 17.87 6.30 -3.10
CA PRO A 58 18.45 7.19 -2.11
C PRO A 58 18.69 6.50 -0.76
N SER A 59 19.61 7.06 0.03
CA SER A 59 19.90 6.54 1.37
C SER A 59 18.65 6.51 2.25
N GLY A 60 18.56 5.48 3.11
CA GLY A 60 17.44 5.30 4.04
C GLY A 60 16.21 4.59 3.46
N TYR A 61 16.11 4.40 2.14
CA TYR A 61 14.97 3.69 1.52
C TYR A 61 14.85 2.24 1.99
N GLU A 62 15.97 1.57 2.23
CA GLU A 62 15.95 0.19 2.72
C GLU A 62 15.25 0.10 4.09
N GLN A 63 15.61 1.02 4.98
CA GLN A 63 15.02 1.11 6.31
C GLN A 63 13.54 1.49 6.23
N GLY A 64 13.19 2.46 5.38
CA GLY A 64 11.80 2.90 5.16
C GLY A 64 10.91 1.77 4.63
N HIS A 65 11.31 1.11 3.55
CA HIS A 65 10.57 -0.03 2.99
C HIS A 65 10.47 -1.20 4.00
N THR A 66 11.53 -1.46 4.76
CA THR A 66 11.52 -2.49 5.81
C THR A 66 10.55 -2.14 6.95
N ALA A 67 10.49 -0.87 7.35
CA ALA A 67 9.50 -0.39 8.32
C ALA A 67 8.07 -0.58 7.78
N GLY A 68 7.82 -0.22 6.52
CA GLY A 68 6.54 -0.45 5.84
C GLY A 68 6.09 -1.91 5.90
N LEU A 69 6.98 -2.86 5.58
CA LEU A 69 6.69 -4.29 5.71
C LEU A 69 6.36 -4.72 7.15
N ARG A 70 7.04 -4.17 8.15
CA ARG A 70 6.74 -4.47 9.57
C ARG A 70 5.37 -3.93 9.98
N PHE A 71 5.01 -2.73 9.54
CA PHE A 71 3.67 -2.18 9.77
C PHE A 71 2.58 -3.02 9.11
N LEU A 72 2.78 -3.44 7.85
CA LEU A 72 1.82 -4.30 7.15
C LEU A 72 1.63 -5.65 7.86
N ARG A 73 2.71 -6.23 8.40
CA ARG A 73 2.62 -7.46 9.22
C ARG A 73 1.81 -7.24 10.49
N ALA A 74 2.04 -6.13 11.19
CA ALA A 74 1.25 -5.79 12.38
C ALA A 74 -0.23 -5.58 12.03
N ALA A 75 -0.52 -4.87 10.93
CA ALA A 75 -1.87 -4.65 10.44
C ALA A 75 -2.57 -5.93 9.97
N ALA A 76 -1.82 -6.95 9.54
CA ALA A 76 -2.38 -8.26 9.16
C ALA A 76 -2.76 -9.14 10.37
N HIS A 77 -2.39 -8.74 11.58
CA HIS A 77 -2.67 -9.47 12.82
C HIS A 77 -3.86 -8.91 13.61
N VAL A 78 -4.50 -7.86 13.11
CA VAL A 78 -5.74 -7.26 13.65
C VAL A 78 -6.91 -7.60 12.74
#